data_AF-A0A955YWU1-F1
#
_entry.id   AF-A0A955YWU1-F1
#
_cell.length_a   1.000
_cell.length_b   1.000
_cell.length_c   1.000
_cell.angle_alpha   90.00
_cell.angle_beta   90.00
_cell.angle_gamma   90.00
#
_symmetry.space_group_name_H-M   'P 1'
#
loop_
_entity.id
_entity.type
_entity.pdbx_description
1 polymer ?
#
loop_
_entity_poly.entity_id
_entity_poly.type
_entity_poly.pdbx_seq_one_letter_code
_entity_poly.pdbx_strand_id
1 'polypeptide(L)'
;DSVTGRWTGKDPIQFDGGESNLYSYSRQNPVNYVDIDGRDATDVADFIDSWGIDDFAAGFGDVMSFGLTALIRRGADIDDSVDYCVAYGLGAVAGAATQAYFYRKGPEIPIGGGRVAPWGNRTGHPTGRFPHYHRRKPHPNPRRAANGESAPGQGIGRHRPLDKKPGDRSFWDRF
;
A
#
# COMPACT_ATOMS: atom_id res chain seq x y z
N ASP A 1 19.56 -26.21 -16.05
CA ASP A 1 19.05 -27.52 -15.65
C ASP A 1 18.53 -27.41 -14.23
N SER A 2 17.21 -27.41 -14.08
CA SER A 2 16.55 -27.27 -12.79
C SER A 2 16.76 -28.47 -11.87
N VAL A 3 17.08 -29.65 -12.41
CA VAL A 3 17.31 -30.86 -11.61
C VAL A 3 18.67 -30.79 -10.92
N THR A 4 19.69 -30.26 -11.61
CA THR A 4 21.06 -30.15 -11.08
C THR A 4 21.40 -28.78 -10.51
N GLY A 5 20.53 -27.77 -10.69
CA GLY A 5 20.74 -26.41 -10.19
C GLY A 5 21.89 -25.69 -10.88
N ARG A 6 22.04 -25.85 -12.20
CA ARG A 6 23.18 -25.34 -13.00
C ARG A 6 22.74 -24.77 -14.34
N TRP A 7 23.53 -23.90 -14.95
CA TRP A 7 23.31 -23.48 -16.35
C TRP A 7 23.50 -24.68 -17.30
N THR A 8 22.74 -24.72 -18.39
CA THR A 8 22.82 -25.79 -19.41
C THR A 8 23.96 -25.56 -20.41
N GLY A 9 24.47 -24.35 -20.48
CA GLY A 9 25.63 -23.95 -21.28
C GLY A 9 26.70 -23.31 -20.41
N LYS A 10 27.90 -23.20 -20.97
CA LYS A 10 29.03 -22.50 -20.35
C LYS A 10 28.74 -21.00 -20.34
N ASP A 11 29.09 -20.33 -19.25
CA ASP A 11 28.98 -18.87 -19.12
C ASP A 11 29.69 -18.13 -20.27
N PRO A 12 28.97 -17.28 -21.05
CA PRO A 12 29.54 -16.48 -22.13
C PRO A 12 30.60 -15.46 -21.68
N ILE A 13 30.49 -14.94 -20.45
CA ILE A 13 31.45 -13.97 -19.88
C ILE A 13 32.60 -14.66 -19.11
N GLN A 14 32.64 -15.99 -19.14
CA GLN A 14 33.70 -16.80 -18.55
C GLN A 14 33.87 -16.50 -17.06
N PHE A 15 35.03 -15.99 -16.65
CA PHE A 15 35.37 -15.77 -15.25
C PHE A 15 35.08 -14.32 -14.80
N ASP A 16 34.54 -13.47 -15.69
CA ASP A 16 34.28 -12.06 -15.40
C ASP A 16 33.16 -11.87 -14.35
N GLY A 17 32.27 -12.85 -14.19
CA GLY A 17 31.25 -12.90 -13.12
C GLY A 17 31.79 -13.32 -11.74
N GLY A 18 33.12 -13.52 -11.61
CA GLY A 18 33.79 -13.80 -10.34
C GLY A 18 33.70 -15.27 -9.85
N GLU A 19 33.07 -16.16 -10.62
CA GLU A 19 32.96 -17.58 -10.30
C GLU A 19 33.96 -18.43 -11.07
N SER A 20 34.56 -19.42 -10.39
CA SER A 20 35.47 -20.39 -11.03
C SER A 20 34.74 -21.51 -11.77
N ASN A 21 33.44 -21.67 -11.53
CA ASN A 21 32.60 -22.69 -12.15
C ASN A 21 31.66 -22.05 -13.19
N LEU A 22 31.94 -22.31 -14.47
CA LEU A 22 31.24 -21.73 -15.63
C LEU A 22 29.85 -22.31 -15.91
N TYR A 23 29.36 -23.16 -15.00
CA TYR A 23 28.01 -23.71 -15.01
C TYR A 23 27.25 -23.41 -13.72
N SER A 24 27.85 -22.63 -12.80
CA SER A 24 27.23 -22.26 -11.52
C SER A 24 25.97 -21.45 -11.77
N TYR A 25 24.94 -21.64 -10.94
CA TYR A 25 23.74 -20.81 -10.96
C TYR A 25 23.66 -20.05 -9.64
N SER A 26 23.44 -18.73 -9.72
CA SER A 26 23.22 -17.86 -8.55
C SER A 26 24.30 -17.99 -7.47
N ARG A 27 25.58 -18.16 -7.84
CA ARG A 27 26.67 -18.37 -6.86
C ARG A 27 26.42 -19.50 -5.85
N GLN A 28 25.69 -20.54 -6.27
CA GLN A 28 25.20 -21.64 -5.43
C GLN A 28 24.29 -21.21 -4.27
N ASN A 29 23.77 -19.98 -4.31
CA ASN A 29 22.85 -19.41 -3.32
C ASN A 29 21.59 -18.85 -4.02
N PRO A 30 20.77 -19.71 -4.64
CA PRO A 30 19.58 -19.31 -5.40
C PRO A 30 18.44 -18.74 -4.54
N VAL A 31 18.60 -18.71 -3.21
CA VAL A 31 17.65 -18.08 -2.29
C VAL A 31 17.89 -16.56 -2.22
N ASN A 32 19.14 -16.13 -2.30
CA ASN A 32 19.51 -14.72 -2.12
C ASN A 32 19.98 -14.03 -3.41
N TYR A 33 20.28 -14.80 -4.46
CA TYR A 33 20.81 -14.29 -5.71
C TYR A 33 19.98 -14.74 -6.92
N VAL A 34 19.85 -13.84 -7.88
CA VAL A 34 19.22 -14.07 -9.17
C VAL A 34 20.22 -13.77 -10.29
N ASP A 35 20.28 -14.66 -11.29
CA ASP A 35 21.08 -14.49 -12.50
C ASP A 35 20.12 -14.52 -13.71
N ILE A 36 19.83 -13.34 -14.26
CA ILE A 36 18.68 -13.12 -15.17
C ILE A 36 19.05 -13.30 -16.63
N ASP A 37 20.23 -12.84 -17.01
CA ASP A 37 20.75 -12.95 -18.38
C ASP A 37 21.77 -14.07 -18.54
N GLY A 38 22.05 -14.82 -17.47
CA GLY A 38 22.94 -15.99 -17.46
C GLY A 38 24.41 -15.60 -17.53
N ARG A 39 24.77 -14.51 -16.84
CA ARG A 39 26.12 -13.92 -16.87
C ARG A 39 26.64 -13.58 -15.49
N ASP A 40 25.85 -12.94 -14.65
CA ASP A 40 26.27 -12.64 -13.28
C ASP A 40 25.10 -12.68 -12.31
N ALA A 41 25.36 -13.22 -11.13
CA ALA A 41 24.39 -13.34 -10.07
C ALA A 41 24.36 -12.04 -9.25
N THR A 42 23.27 -11.28 -9.41
CA THR A 42 22.94 -10.12 -8.59
C THR A 42 22.13 -10.55 -7.37
N ASP A 43 22.29 -9.90 -6.22
CA ASP A 43 21.41 -10.18 -5.10
C ASP A 43 19.98 -9.66 -5.38
N VAL A 44 18.98 -10.20 -4.68
CA VAL A 44 17.56 -9.84 -4.94
C VAL A 44 17.29 -8.36 -4.66
N ALA A 45 18.01 -7.73 -3.74
CA ALA A 45 17.83 -6.31 -3.43
C ALA A 45 18.42 -5.44 -4.56
N ASP A 46 19.65 -5.71 -4.97
CA ASP A 46 20.34 -5.06 -6.09
C ASP A 46 19.59 -5.24 -7.41
N PHE A 47 18.94 -6.39 -7.62
CA PHE A 47 18.06 -6.59 -8.77
C PHE A 47 16.81 -5.70 -8.72
N ILE A 48 16.15 -5.57 -7.58
CA ILE A 48 14.96 -4.72 -7.44
C ILE A 48 15.32 -3.24 -7.62
N ASP A 49 16.48 -2.85 -7.05
CA ASP A 49 17.08 -1.51 -7.12
C ASP A 49 17.52 -1.14 -8.55
N SER A 50 18.24 -2.04 -9.24
CA SER A 50 18.68 -1.82 -10.63
C SER A 50 17.52 -1.60 -11.62
N TRP A 51 16.30 -2.01 -11.27
CA TRP A 51 15.11 -1.82 -12.10
C TRP A 51 14.23 -0.65 -11.62
N GLY A 52 14.64 0.06 -10.56
CA GLY A 52 13.97 1.22 -9.98
C GLY A 52 12.59 0.90 -9.40
N ILE A 53 12.36 -0.34 -8.97
CA ILE A 53 11.04 -0.78 -8.47
C ILE A 53 10.79 -0.21 -7.08
N ASP A 54 11.80 -0.21 -6.23
CA ASP A 54 11.82 0.40 -4.91
C ASP A 54 11.67 1.93 -5.00
N ASP A 55 12.37 2.58 -5.92
CA ASP A 55 12.19 4.01 -6.22
C ASP A 55 10.77 4.33 -6.66
N PHE A 56 10.23 3.56 -7.60
CA PHE A 56 8.85 3.67 -8.04
C PHE A 56 7.88 3.50 -6.85
N ALA A 57 8.10 2.47 -6.02
CA ALA A 57 7.27 2.20 -4.85
C ALA A 57 7.37 3.32 -3.81
N ALA A 58 8.55 3.91 -3.62
CA ALA A 58 8.77 5.04 -2.74
C ALA A 58 8.01 6.28 -3.24
N GLY A 59 8.14 6.64 -4.52
CA GLY A 59 7.41 7.75 -5.13
C GLY A 59 5.90 7.57 -5.10
N PHE A 60 5.41 6.36 -5.43
CA PHE A 60 4.00 6.00 -5.35
C PHE A 60 3.49 6.08 -3.90
N GLY A 61 4.22 5.49 -2.95
CA GLY A 61 3.91 5.45 -1.54
C GLY A 61 3.86 6.84 -0.91
N ASP A 62 4.78 7.73 -1.30
CA ASP A 62 4.80 9.12 -0.85
C ASP A 62 3.53 9.86 -1.27
N VAL A 63 3.09 9.72 -2.51
CA VAL A 63 1.87 10.40 -2.96
C VAL A 63 0.61 9.80 -2.32
N MET A 64 0.56 8.47 -2.18
CA MET A 64 -0.58 7.80 -1.54
C MET A 64 -0.69 8.12 -0.05
N SER A 65 0.45 8.27 0.64
CA SER A 65 0.53 8.59 2.06
C SER A 65 0.51 10.08 2.38
N PHE A 66 0.38 10.94 1.36
CA PHE A 66 0.47 12.41 1.49
C PHE A 66 1.80 12.88 2.08
N GLY A 67 2.89 12.19 1.72
CA GLY A 67 4.26 12.48 2.13
C GLY A 67 4.66 11.86 3.47
N LEU A 68 3.76 11.16 4.16
CA LEU A 68 4.07 10.56 5.46
C LEU A 68 5.22 9.55 5.37
N THR A 69 5.27 8.73 4.32
CA THR A 69 6.36 7.77 4.13
C THR A 69 7.71 8.47 3.95
N ALA A 70 7.77 9.58 3.22
CA ALA A 70 8.98 10.40 3.11
C ALA A 70 9.39 11.03 4.44
N LEU A 71 8.43 11.49 5.26
CA LEU A 71 8.71 12.01 6.59
C LEU A 71 9.29 10.92 7.51
N ILE A 72 8.73 9.70 7.45
CA ILE A 72 9.22 8.57 8.25
C ILE A 72 10.63 8.18 7.80
N ARG A 73 10.88 8.03 6.50
CA ARG A 73 12.22 7.66 5.98
C ARG A 73 13.29 8.67 6.36
N ARG A 74 13.01 9.97 6.20
CA ARG A 74 13.90 11.05 6.65
C ARG A 74 14.11 11.05 8.16
N GLY A 75 13.06 10.82 8.94
CA GLY A 75 13.16 10.77 10.41
C GLY A 75 13.91 9.55 10.94
N ALA A 76 13.97 8.46 10.16
CA ALA A 76 14.66 7.23 10.50
C ALA A 76 16.07 7.13 9.89
N ASP A 77 16.53 8.17 9.19
CA ASP A 77 17.85 8.21 8.52
C ASP A 77 18.07 7.07 7.53
N ILE A 78 17.01 6.75 6.77
CA ILE A 78 17.02 5.72 5.72
C ILE A 78 16.56 6.29 4.37
N ASP A 79 16.61 7.61 4.18
CA ASP A 79 16.17 8.24 2.92
C ASP A 79 17.20 8.02 1.79
N ASP A 80 18.43 7.62 2.13
CA ASP A 80 19.50 7.28 1.19
C ASP A 80 19.25 5.95 0.46
N SER A 81 18.23 5.17 0.85
CA SER A 81 17.80 3.96 0.13
C SER A 81 16.80 4.24 -0.99
N VAL A 82 16.56 5.51 -1.32
CA VAL A 82 15.69 5.93 -2.41
C VAL A 82 16.45 6.89 -3.31
N ASP A 83 16.60 6.50 -4.57
CA ASP A 83 17.09 7.37 -5.61
C ASP A 83 15.93 8.19 -6.18
N TYR A 84 16.05 9.51 -6.09
CA TYR A 84 15.06 10.45 -6.63
C TYR A 84 15.18 10.58 -8.16
N CYS A 85 15.02 9.46 -8.85
CA CYS A 85 15.22 9.30 -10.28
C CYS A 85 13.90 9.31 -11.06
N VAL A 86 13.96 8.96 -12.36
CA VAL A 86 12.78 8.87 -13.23
C VAL A 86 11.77 7.83 -12.72
N ALA A 87 12.22 6.71 -12.14
CA ALA A 87 11.35 5.67 -11.62
C ALA A 87 10.55 6.19 -10.42
N TYR A 88 11.19 6.91 -9.48
CA TYR A 88 10.51 7.64 -8.41
C TYR A 88 9.45 8.60 -8.96
N GLY A 89 9.81 9.41 -9.95
CA GLY A 89 8.87 10.34 -10.60
C GLY A 89 7.66 9.65 -11.22
N LEU A 90 7.87 8.53 -11.91
CA LEU A 90 6.79 7.70 -12.48
C LEU A 90 5.91 7.10 -11.38
N GLY A 91 6.51 6.66 -10.28
CA GLY A 91 5.80 6.22 -9.07
C GLY A 91 4.87 7.31 -8.53
N ALA A 92 5.40 8.52 -8.35
CA ALA A 92 4.63 9.66 -7.88
C ALA A 92 3.45 10.00 -8.82
N VAL A 93 3.67 10.00 -10.13
CA VAL A 93 2.61 10.20 -11.13
C VAL A 93 1.54 9.11 -11.05
N ALA A 94 1.94 7.84 -10.94
CA ALA A 94 1.01 6.73 -10.77
C ALA A 94 0.20 6.85 -9.47
N GLY A 95 0.84 7.28 -8.38
CA GLY A 95 0.20 7.57 -7.10
C GLY A 95 -0.85 8.69 -7.23
N ALA A 96 -0.51 9.78 -7.92
CA ALA A 96 -1.43 10.90 -8.15
C ALA A 96 -2.63 10.48 -9.01
N ALA A 97 -2.40 9.69 -10.06
CA ALA A 97 -3.45 9.12 -10.89
C ALA A 97 -4.37 8.19 -10.08
N THR A 98 -3.80 7.39 -9.18
CA THR A 98 -4.54 6.50 -8.27
C THR A 98 -5.38 7.29 -7.27
N GLN A 99 -4.82 8.32 -6.65
CA GLN A 99 -5.56 9.25 -5.78
C GLN A 99 -6.74 9.89 -6.52
N ALA A 100 -6.52 10.37 -7.75
CA ALA A 100 -7.58 10.95 -8.57
C ALA A 100 -8.67 9.93 -8.92
N TYR A 101 -8.27 8.69 -9.24
CA TYR A 101 -9.21 7.59 -9.48
C TYR A 101 -10.05 7.28 -8.24
N PHE A 102 -9.43 7.15 -7.06
CA PHE A 102 -10.14 6.91 -5.80
C PHE A 102 -11.03 8.08 -5.40
N TYR A 103 -10.57 9.31 -5.56
CA TYR A 103 -11.41 10.49 -5.36
C TYR A 103 -12.63 10.46 -6.28
N ARG A 104 -12.48 10.08 -7.55
CA ARG A 104 -13.61 10.00 -8.48
C ARG A 104 -14.58 8.87 -8.15
N LYS A 105 -14.08 7.70 -7.73
CA LYS A 105 -14.91 6.52 -7.42
C LYS A 105 -15.54 6.57 -6.03
N GLY A 106 -14.84 7.17 -5.07
CA GLY A 106 -15.22 7.20 -3.66
C GLY A 106 -15.38 5.81 -3.03
N PRO A 107 -14.36 4.95 -3.06
CA PRO A 107 -14.45 3.61 -2.49
C PRO A 107 -14.58 3.64 -0.96
N GLU A 108 -15.31 2.67 -0.41
CA GLU A 108 -15.39 2.40 1.03
C GLU A 108 -14.59 1.14 1.36
N ILE A 109 -13.70 1.24 2.35
CA ILE A 109 -12.84 0.15 2.80
C ILE A 109 -13.44 -0.46 4.07
N PRO A 110 -13.83 -1.75 4.09
CA PRO A 110 -14.35 -2.40 5.29
C PRO A 110 -13.24 -2.67 6.32
N ILE A 111 -13.44 -2.22 7.56
CA ILE A 111 -12.48 -2.40 8.66
C ILE A 111 -13.25 -2.60 9.97
N GLY A 112 -12.96 -3.67 10.72
CA GLY A 112 -13.40 -3.85 12.11
C GLY A 112 -14.92 -3.73 12.33
N GLY A 113 -15.74 -4.27 11.44
CA GLY A 113 -17.21 -4.19 11.51
C GLY A 113 -17.80 -2.83 11.10
N GLY A 114 -16.97 -1.92 10.59
CA GLY A 114 -17.36 -0.67 9.96
C GLY A 114 -16.77 -0.52 8.56
N ARG A 115 -16.87 0.68 8.02
CA ARG A 115 -16.24 1.05 6.74
C ARG A 115 -15.63 2.44 6.85
N VAL A 116 -14.50 2.69 6.22
CA VAL A 116 -13.88 4.01 6.10
C VAL A 116 -13.93 4.45 4.64
N ALA A 117 -14.15 5.73 4.40
CA ALA A 117 -14.16 6.35 3.09
C ALA A 117 -13.13 7.48 3.08
N PRO A 118 -11.84 7.17 2.85
CA PRO A 118 -10.77 8.17 2.99
C PRO A 118 -10.91 9.34 2.01
N TRP A 119 -11.56 9.11 0.86
CA TRP A 119 -11.83 10.12 -0.17
C TRP A 119 -13.28 10.60 -0.20
N GLY A 120 -14.07 10.18 0.79
CA GLY A 120 -15.53 10.20 0.75
C GLY A 120 -16.10 9.21 -0.27
N ASN A 121 -17.41 9.09 -0.29
CA ASN A 121 -18.17 8.25 -1.22
C ASN A 121 -18.93 9.13 -2.23
N ARG A 122 -19.43 8.52 -3.30
CA ARG A 122 -20.15 9.23 -4.39
C ARG A 122 -21.62 8.79 -4.44
N THR A 123 -22.25 8.71 -3.27
CA THR A 123 -23.62 8.23 -3.08
C THR A 123 -24.68 9.33 -3.19
N GLY A 124 -24.28 10.57 -3.43
CA GLY A 124 -25.16 11.74 -3.48
C GLY A 124 -25.45 12.40 -2.12
N HIS A 125 -24.93 11.84 -1.02
CA HIS A 125 -25.09 12.46 0.30
C HIS A 125 -24.18 13.71 0.46
N PRO A 126 -24.70 14.87 0.92
CA PRO A 126 -23.93 16.12 0.99
C PRO A 126 -22.65 16.04 1.82
N THR A 127 -22.68 15.31 2.94
CA THR A 127 -21.51 15.08 3.80
C THR A 127 -20.72 13.83 3.41
N GLY A 128 -21.34 12.88 2.69
CA GLY A 128 -20.68 11.64 2.26
C GLY A 128 -19.55 11.88 1.27
N ARG A 129 -19.57 13.00 0.55
CA ARG A 129 -18.50 13.37 -0.40
C ARG A 129 -17.13 13.63 0.25
N PHE A 130 -17.09 13.93 1.55
CA PHE A 130 -15.88 14.23 2.30
C PHE A 130 -15.36 12.99 3.03
N PRO A 131 -14.09 12.96 3.47
CA PRO A 131 -13.56 11.85 4.26
C PRO A 131 -14.43 11.56 5.50
N HIS A 132 -14.86 10.31 5.64
CA HIS A 132 -15.72 9.89 6.74
C HIS A 132 -15.59 8.39 7.01
N TYR A 133 -16.27 7.91 8.04
CA TYR A 133 -16.43 6.49 8.31
C TYR A 133 -17.86 6.14 8.75
N HIS A 134 -18.17 4.87 8.63
CA HIS A 134 -19.45 4.25 8.94
C HIS A 134 -19.25 3.19 10.02
N ARG A 135 -20.02 3.29 11.10
CA ARG A 135 -20.06 2.28 12.17
C ARG A 135 -21.46 2.21 12.77
N ARG A 136 -21.93 1.01 13.09
CA ARG A 136 -23.15 0.82 13.89
C ARG A 136 -22.80 0.98 15.36
N LYS A 137 -23.52 1.84 16.10
CA LYS A 137 -23.50 1.78 17.57
C LYS A 137 -24.70 0.96 18.04
N PRO A 138 -24.50 -0.13 18.81
CA PRO A 138 -25.59 -0.92 19.37
C PRO A 138 -26.56 -0.05 20.18
N HIS A 139 -27.81 -0.45 20.21
CA HIS A 139 -28.81 0.23 21.03
C HIS A 139 -28.45 0.13 22.53
N PRO A 140 -28.45 1.26 23.29
CA PRO A 140 -28.02 1.26 24.69
C PRO A 140 -28.94 0.47 25.61
N ASN A 141 -30.19 0.25 25.20
CA ASN A 141 -31.13 -0.60 25.92
C ASN A 141 -31.42 -1.87 25.10
N PRO A 142 -30.78 -3.01 25.40
CA PRO A 142 -30.97 -4.26 24.64
C PRO A 142 -32.38 -4.83 24.78
N ARG A 143 -33.16 -4.43 25.80
CA ARG A 143 -34.56 -4.84 25.96
C ARG A 143 -35.53 -4.12 25.03
N ARG A 144 -35.11 -2.99 24.45
CA ARG A 144 -35.90 -2.18 23.50
C ARG A 144 -35.41 -2.30 22.07
N ALA A 145 -34.29 -2.98 21.86
CA ALA A 145 -33.69 -3.16 20.55
C ALA A 145 -34.20 -4.46 19.95
N ALA A 146 -34.77 -4.41 18.75
CA ALA A 146 -34.85 -5.62 17.95
C ALA A 146 -33.43 -6.13 17.65
N ASN A 147 -33.26 -7.45 17.46
CA ASN A 147 -31.95 -8.05 17.22
C ASN A 147 -31.23 -7.35 16.05
N GLY A 148 -30.13 -6.65 16.36
CA GLY A 148 -29.31 -5.92 15.36
C GLY A 148 -29.69 -4.45 15.13
N GLU A 149 -30.68 -3.90 15.85
CA GLU A 149 -31.00 -2.47 15.79
C GLU A 149 -29.87 -1.61 16.37
N SER A 150 -29.55 -0.55 15.63
CA SER A 150 -28.61 0.48 16.07
C SER A 150 -29.35 1.52 16.93
N ALA A 151 -28.64 2.20 17.82
CA ALA A 151 -29.22 3.34 18.53
C ALA A 151 -29.78 4.39 17.54
N PRO A 152 -30.82 5.17 17.90
CA PRO A 152 -31.43 6.15 17.00
C PRO A 152 -30.40 7.10 16.38
N GLY A 153 -30.40 7.18 15.04
CA GLY A 153 -29.43 7.99 14.29
C GLY A 153 -28.00 7.42 14.25
N GLN A 154 -27.72 6.29 14.90
CA GLN A 154 -26.40 5.66 14.96
C GLN A 154 -26.21 4.48 14.00
N GLY A 155 -27.08 4.35 13.01
CA GLY A 155 -27.00 3.31 11.99
C GLY A 155 -25.79 3.41 11.05
N ILE A 156 -25.64 2.39 10.20
CA ILE A 156 -24.50 2.28 9.27
C ILE A 156 -24.48 3.39 8.22
N GLY A 157 -25.62 3.98 7.86
CA GLY A 157 -25.68 5.04 6.85
C GLY A 157 -25.21 6.44 7.32
N ARG A 158 -24.80 6.59 8.57
CA ARG A 158 -24.33 7.88 9.11
C ARG A 158 -22.85 8.10 8.78
N HIS A 159 -22.53 9.26 8.19
CA HIS A 159 -21.17 9.68 7.78
C HIS A 159 -20.47 10.41 8.93
N ARG A 160 -19.64 9.71 9.70
CA ARG A 160 -18.93 10.27 10.86
C ARG A 160 -17.54 10.78 10.47
N PRO A 161 -17.04 11.87 11.07
CA PRO A 161 -17.64 12.66 12.16
C PRO A 161 -18.58 13.79 11.68
N LEU A 162 -18.93 13.84 10.40
CA LEU A 162 -19.56 15.01 9.77
C LEU A 162 -21.05 15.16 10.13
N ASP A 163 -21.81 14.07 10.09
CA ASP A 163 -23.24 14.08 10.39
C ASP A 163 -23.48 14.25 11.90
N LYS A 164 -24.03 15.39 12.32
CA LYS A 164 -24.57 15.58 13.68
C LYS A 164 -25.96 14.95 13.79
N LYS A 165 -26.24 14.22 14.86
CA LYS A 165 -27.55 13.64 15.17
C LYS A 165 -28.06 14.16 16.51
N PRO A 166 -29.38 14.16 16.76
CA PRO A 166 -29.97 14.70 17.99
C PRO A 166 -29.42 14.10 19.29
N GLY A 167 -28.91 12.86 19.25
CA GLY A 167 -28.30 12.21 20.41
C GLY A 167 -26.86 12.61 20.72
N ASP A 168 -26.19 13.39 19.86
CA ASP A 168 -24.81 13.81 20.11
C ASP A 168 -24.79 15.09 20.98
N ARG A 169 -24.30 14.96 22.22
CA ARG A 169 -24.12 16.06 23.17
C ARG A 169 -22.79 16.78 22.96
N SER A 170 -21.80 16.07 22.43
CA SER A 170 -20.46 16.57 22.12
C SER A 170 -20.02 16.19 20.69
N PHE A 171 -18.95 16.82 20.21
CA PHE A 171 -18.30 16.41 18.96
C PHE A 171 -17.70 14.99 19.06
N TRP A 172 -17.23 14.60 20.23
CA TRP A 172 -16.60 13.30 20.48
C TRP A 172 -17.60 12.15 20.47
N ASP A 173 -18.88 12.40 20.72
CA ASP A 173 -19.94 11.37 20.67
C ASP A 173 -20.10 10.76 19.26
N ARG A 174 -19.55 11.46 18.26
CA ARG A 174 -19.54 11.03 16.86
C ARG A 174 -18.46 9.99 16.58
N PHE A 175 -17.48 9.81 17.47
CA PHE A 175 -16.43 8.78 17.37
C PHE A 175 -16.90 7.45 17.97
#